data_AF-A0A1C5R3E5-F1
#
_entry.id   AF-A0A1C5R3E5-F1
#
_cell.length_a   1.000
_cell.length_b   1.000
_cell.length_c   1.000
_cell.angle_alpha   90.00
_cell.angle_beta   90.00
_cell.angle_gamma   90.00
#
_symmetry.space_group_name_H-M   'P 1'
#
loop_
_entity.id
_entity.type
_entity.pdbx_description
1 polymer ?
#
loop_
_entity_poly.entity_id
_entity_poly.type
_entity_poly.pdbx_seq_one_letter_code
_entity_poly.pdbx_strand_id
1 'polypeptide(L)'
;MENPGKETYVEQMERVNQTNPFMLHNRIRAVALSEDRAEVRAEITEDSLNAMQTVHGGLMFVMAEVAAGLVTRNDGRKYVTLDSSFRFLRGSSAKNIQGLAKITKRGKTVCFTKAEVVETDTGKLLAEGEFTFYCMGE
;
A
#
# COMPACT_ATOMS: atom_id res chain seq x y z
N MET A 1 25.17 10.85 0.46
CA MET A 1 24.91 12.30 0.27
C MET A 1 23.48 12.41 -0.22
N GLU A 2 22.59 12.96 0.60
CA GLU A 2 21.19 13.19 0.20
C GLU A 2 21.17 14.20 -0.96
N ASN A 3 20.44 13.84 -2.02
CA ASN A 3 20.29 14.67 -3.21
C ASN A 3 19.30 15.81 -2.86
N PRO A 4 19.70 17.09 -2.84
CA PRO A 4 18.92 18.20 -2.28
C PRO A 4 17.61 18.54 -3.03
N GLY A 5 17.22 17.74 -4.04
CA GLY A 5 15.92 17.83 -4.72
C GLY A 5 15.03 16.58 -4.59
N LYS A 6 15.41 15.59 -3.79
CA LYS A 6 14.63 14.37 -3.59
C LYS A 6 13.64 14.56 -2.44
N GLU A 7 12.34 14.38 -2.71
CA GLU A 7 11.28 14.33 -1.70
C GLU A 7 11.66 13.34 -0.59
N THR A 8 11.58 13.77 0.66
CA THR A 8 11.80 12.91 1.82
C THR A 8 10.64 11.93 1.98
N TYR A 9 10.87 10.85 2.73
CA TYR A 9 9.80 9.87 3.00
C TYR A 9 8.61 10.50 3.75
N VAL A 10 8.88 11.47 4.63
CA VAL A 10 7.83 12.19 5.37
C VAL A 10 7.00 13.04 4.42
N GLU A 11 7.66 13.86 3.58
CA GLU A 11 6.98 14.71 2.59
C GLU A 11 6.14 13.88 1.61
N GLN A 12 6.66 12.74 1.13
CA GLN A 12 5.91 11.84 0.26
C GLN A 12 4.64 11.32 0.95
N MET A 13 4.75 10.87 2.21
CA MET A 13 3.61 10.39 2.97
C MET A 13 2.56 11.49 3.21
N GLU A 14 3.01 12.68 3.62
CA GLU A 14 2.13 13.83 3.83
C GLU A 14 1.39 14.21 2.54
N ARG A 15 2.12 14.30 1.42
CA ARG A 15 1.55 14.61 0.12
C ARG A 15 0.50 13.58 -0.28
N VAL A 16 0.78 12.27 -0.23
CA VAL A 16 -0.22 11.27 -0.63
C VAL A 16 -1.44 11.26 0.30
N ASN A 17 -1.23 11.50 1.60
CA ASN A 17 -2.32 11.58 2.58
C ASN A 17 -3.23 12.79 2.37
N GLN A 18 -2.75 13.85 1.71
CA GLN A 18 -3.51 15.07 1.44
C GLN A 18 -4.06 15.13 0.01
N THR A 19 -3.42 14.46 -0.94
CA THR A 19 -3.68 14.70 -2.38
C THR A 19 -4.14 13.48 -3.16
N ASN A 20 -3.99 12.25 -2.62
CA ASN A 20 -4.45 11.05 -3.34
C ASN A 20 -5.97 10.87 -3.16
N PRO A 21 -6.80 11.12 -4.20
CA PRO A 21 -8.25 11.10 -4.05
C PRO A 21 -8.80 9.71 -3.70
N PHE A 22 -8.16 8.65 -4.19
CA PHE A 22 -8.59 7.28 -3.91
C PHE A 22 -8.31 6.89 -2.47
N MET A 23 -7.14 7.27 -1.93
CA MET A 23 -6.80 7.05 -0.53
C MET A 23 -7.76 7.83 0.40
N LEU A 24 -8.02 9.10 0.09
CA LEU A 24 -8.96 9.94 0.84
C LEU A 24 -10.37 9.35 0.86
N HIS A 25 -10.89 8.92 -0.30
CA HIS A 25 -12.22 8.32 -0.42
C HIS A 25 -12.35 7.05 0.42
N ASN A 26 -11.31 6.21 0.43
CA ASN A 26 -11.30 4.93 1.15
C ASN A 26 -10.76 5.04 2.59
N ARG A 27 -10.49 6.25 3.09
CA ARG A 27 -9.92 6.49 4.44
C ARG A 27 -8.61 5.73 4.68
N ILE A 28 -7.82 5.55 3.63
CA ILE A 28 -6.49 4.94 3.68
C ILE A 28 -5.46 6.05 3.93
N ARG A 29 -4.52 5.82 4.84
CA ARG A 29 -3.40 6.74 5.11
C ARG A 29 -2.08 6.01 5.14
N ALA A 30 -1.04 6.58 4.55
CA ALA A 30 0.34 6.20 4.76
C ALA A 30 0.78 6.57 6.17
N VAL A 31 1.44 5.65 6.87
CA VAL A 31 1.88 5.86 8.26
C VAL A 31 3.35 5.54 8.50
N ALA A 32 3.98 4.76 7.63
CA ALA A 32 5.41 4.54 7.65
C ALA A 32 5.95 4.33 6.22
N LEU A 33 7.15 4.82 5.98
CA LEU A 33 7.87 4.66 4.73
C LEU A 33 9.37 4.64 5.03
N SER A 34 10.07 3.63 4.52
CA SER A 34 11.52 3.49 4.53
C SER A 34 12.03 3.25 3.12
N GLU A 35 13.32 2.96 2.96
CA GLU A 35 13.93 2.61 1.66
C GLU A 35 13.29 1.37 0.99
N ASP A 36 12.93 0.37 1.78
CA ASP A 36 12.48 -0.93 1.27
C ASP A 36 11.10 -1.36 1.78
N ARG A 37 10.44 -0.57 2.65
CA ARG A 37 9.14 -0.90 3.24
C ARG A 37 8.17 0.28 3.28
N ALA A 38 6.89 -0.04 3.28
CA ALA A 38 5.81 0.92 3.53
C ALA A 38 4.70 0.30 4.37
N GLU A 39 4.00 1.14 5.12
CA GLU A 39 2.77 0.80 5.84
C GLU A 39 1.68 1.81 5.53
N VAL A 40 0.48 1.30 5.26
CA VAL A 40 -0.75 2.08 5.21
C VAL A 40 -1.78 1.53 6.19
N ARG A 41 -2.66 2.39 6.69
CA ARG A 41 -3.76 2.05 7.60
C ARG A 41 -5.09 2.49 7.03
N ALA A 42 -6.13 1.72 7.32
CA ALA A 42 -7.51 2.12 7.05
C ALA A 42 -8.37 1.91 8.30
N GLU A 43 -9.27 2.87 8.52
CA GLU A 43 -10.39 2.73 9.45
C GLU A 43 -11.58 2.17 8.67
N ILE A 44 -12.11 1.04 9.15
CA ILE A 44 -13.23 0.35 8.51
C ILE A 44 -14.53 1.04 8.87
N THR A 45 -15.27 1.44 7.83
CA THR A 45 -16.58 2.08 7.91
C THR A 45 -17.62 1.26 7.17
N GLU A 46 -18.89 1.67 7.18
CA GLU A 46 -19.95 0.98 6.42
C GLU A 46 -19.63 0.90 4.91
N ASP A 47 -19.02 1.95 4.36
CA ASP A 47 -18.56 2.01 2.96
C ASP A 47 -17.45 1.00 2.64
N SER A 48 -16.79 0.47 3.67
CA SER A 48 -15.67 -0.48 3.56
C SER A 48 -16.14 -1.94 3.54
N LEU A 49 -17.42 -2.21 3.77
CA LEU A 49 -17.96 -3.55 3.95
C LEU A 49 -18.49 -4.15 2.65
N ASN A 50 -18.44 -5.48 2.56
CA ASN A 50 -19.12 -6.24 1.52
C ASN A 50 -20.55 -6.61 1.94
N ALA A 51 -21.28 -7.30 1.04
CA ALA A 51 -22.65 -7.76 1.27
C ALA A 51 -22.80 -8.67 2.52
N MET A 52 -21.71 -9.32 2.98
CA MET A 52 -21.69 -10.17 4.16
C MET A 52 -21.30 -9.41 5.44
N GLN A 53 -21.28 -8.07 5.42
CA GLN A 53 -20.92 -7.23 6.58
C GLN A 53 -19.50 -7.50 7.13
N THR A 54 -18.58 -7.86 6.22
CA THR A 54 -17.14 -8.02 6.50
C THR A 54 -16.35 -7.08 5.61
N VAL A 55 -15.09 -6.82 5.94
CA VAL A 55 -14.21 -5.97 5.13
C VAL A 55 -14.20 -6.43 3.68
N HIS A 56 -14.45 -5.50 2.75
CA HIS A 56 -14.49 -5.79 1.33
C HIS A 56 -13.11 -6.25 0.83
N GLY A 57 -13.05 -7.37 0.11
CA GLY A 57 -11.78 -7.89 -0.42
C GLY A 57 -11.08 -6.89 -1.36
N GLY A 58 -11.85 -6.12 -2.12
CA GLY A 58 -11.33 -5.02 -2.92
C GLY A 58 -10.60 -3.95 -2.10
N LEU A 59 -11.06 -3.64 -0.87
CA LEU A 59 -10.35 -2.71 0.03
C LEU A 59 -8.99 -3.29 0.47
N MET A 60 -8.96 -4.57 0.83
CA MET A 60 -7.71 -5.26 1.19
C MET A 60 -6.71 -5.23 0.02
N PHE A 61 -7.18 -5.55 -1.20
CA PHE A 61 -6.35 -5.52 -2.40
C PHE A 61 -5.73 -4.13 -2.63
N VAL A 62 -6.55 -3.08 -2.62
CA VAL A 62 -6.04 -1.72 -2.88
C VAL A 62 -5.16 -1.20 -1.75
N MET A 63 -5.36 -1.62 -0.49
CA MET A 63 -4.42 -1.28 0.59
C MET A 63 -3.02 -1.87 0.36
N ALA A 64 -2.96 -3.14 -0.05
CA ALA A 64 -1.70 -3.79 -0.38
C ALA A 64 -1.03 -3.14 -1.61
N GLU A 65 -1.81 -2.82 -2.65
CA GLU A 65 -1.35 -2.13 -3.85
C GLU A 65 -0.82 -0.73 -3.53
N VAL A 66 -1.54 0.06 -2.73
CA VAL A 66 -1.13 1.42 -2.33
C VAL A 66 0.16 1.37 -1.52
N ALA A 67 0.29 0.45 -0.56
CA ALA A 67 1.54 0.27 0.19
C ALA A 67 2.71 -0.11 -0.74
N ALA A 68 2.48 -1.04 -1.65
CA ALA A 68 3.48 -1.46 -2.64
C ALA A 68 3.90 -0.32 -3.57
N GLY A 69 2.95 0.44 -4.10
CA GLY A 69 3.23 1.60 -4.94
C GLY A 69 3.91 2.73 -4.18
N LEU A 70 3.58 2.92 -2.89
CA LEU A 70 4.20 3.92 -2.03
C LEU A 70 5.70 3.64 -1.84
N VAL A 71 6.05 2.42 -1.45
CA VAL A 71 7.47 2.03 -1.32
C VAL A 71 8.17 2.01 -2.67
N THR A 72 7.50 1.63 -3.76
CA THR A 72 8.13 1.64 -5.08
C THR A 72 8.49 3.06 -5.54
N ARG A 73 7.66 4.07 -5.27
CA ARG A 73 7.90 5.47 -5.68
C ARG A 73 8.87 6.24 -4.78
N ASN A 74 9.32 5.67 -3.66
CA ASN A 74 10.20 6.34 -2.67
C ASN A 74 11.61 6.70 -3.17
N ASP A 75 11.97 6.26 -4.38
CA ASP A 75 13.22 6.60 -5.01
C ASP A 75 13.12 7.86 -5.89
N GLY A 76 11.94 8.49 -5.94
CA GLY A 76 11.66 9.71 -6.69
C GLY A 76 11.21 9.46 -8.14
N ARG A 77 11.19 8.22 -8.61
CA ARG A 77 10.74 7.89 -9.97
C ARG A 77 9.24 7.61 -10.03
N LYS A 78 8.66 7.76 -11.22
CA LYS A 78 7.26 7.43 -11.50
C LYS A 78 7.12 5.95 -11.81
N TYR A 79 6.09 5.34 -11.24
CA TYR A 79 5.77 3.93 -11.45
C TYR A 79 4.28 3.72 -11.68
N VAL A 80 3.98 2.74 -12.51
CA VAL A 80 2.62 2.24 -12.75
C VAL A 80 2.59 0.74 -12.54
N THR A 81 1.48 0.23 -12.00
CA THR A 81 1.28 -1.19 -11.71
C THR A 81 1.11 -1.95 -13.02
N LEU A 82 1.91 -3.00 -13.22
CA LEU A 82 1.85 -3.88 -14.40
C LEU A 82 0.93 -5.07 -14.16
N ASP A 83 1.15 -5.75 -13.04
CA ASP A 83 0.42 -6.96 -12.67
C ASP A 83 0.50 -7.18 -11.16
N SER A 84 -0.37 -8.08 -10.69
CA SER A 84 -0.40 -8.52 -9.31
C SER A 84 -0.90 -9.96 -9.21
N SER A 85 -0.39 -10.70 -8.23
CA SER A 85 -0.97 -11.96 -7.76
C SER A 85 -1.37 -11.79 -6.30
N PHE A 86 -2.65 -11.94 -5.98
CA PHE A 86 -3.19 -11.62 -4.65
C PHE A 86 -4.11 -12.73 -4.15
N ARG A 87 -3.99 -13.08 -2.87
CA ARG A 87 -4.72 -14.17 -2.22
C ARG A 87 -5.44 -13.68 -0.98
N PHE A 88 -6.73 -13.99 -0.88
CA PHE A 88 -7.52 -13.80 0.33
C PHE A 88 -7.39 -15.05 1.20
N LEU A 89 -6.93 -14.87 2.43
CA LEU A 89 -6.72 -15.96 3.39
C LEU A 89 -7.81 -15.99 4.46
N ARG A 90 -8.33 -14.81 4.85
CA ARG A 90 -9.35 -14.68 5.89
C ARG A 90 -10.25 -13.46 5.69
N GLY A 91 -11.53 -13.61 6.00
CA GLY A 91 -12.41 -12.47 6.23
C GLY A 91 -12.11 -11.78 7.56
N SER A 92 -12.51 -10.52 7.70
CA SER A 92 -12.34 -9.73 8.93
C SER A 92 -13.53 -8.81 9.16
N SER A 93 -13.85 -8.59 10.43
CA SER A 93 -14.75 -7.54 10.92
C SER A 93 -14.01 -6.55 11.81
N ALA A 94 -12.67 -6.49 11.71
CA ALA A 94 -11.85 -5.56 12.47
C ALA A 94 -12.18 -4.12 12.09
N LYS A 95 -12.06 -3.21 13.07
CA LYS A 95 -12.23 -1.77 12.84
C LYS A 95 -11.02 -1.12 12.19
N ASN A 96 -9.85 -1.72 12.34
CA ASN A 96 -8.58 -1.20 11.83
C ASN A 96 -7.78 -2.31 11.17
N ILE A 97 -7.34 -2.07 9.95
CA ILE A 97 -6.44 -2.97 9.21
C ILE A 97 -5.24 -2.20 8.66
N GLN A 98 -4.18 -2.94 8.38
CA GLN A 98 -2.91 -2.43 7.89
C GLN A 98 -2.51 -3.13 6.61
N GLY A 99 -1.99 -2.37 5.64
CA GLY A 99 -1.29 -2.88 4.48
C GLY A 99 0.21 -2.68 4.68
N LEU A 100 0.98 -3.76 4.60
CA LEU A 100 2.43 -3.77 4.78
C LEU A 100 3.07 -4.19 3.47
N ALA A 101 3.97 -3.39 2.92
CA ALA A 101 4.67 -3.73 1.69
C ALA A 101 6.18 -3.70 1.86
N LYS A 102 6.87 -4.54 1.09
CA LYS A 102 8.32 -4.55 0.97
C LYS A 102 8.76 -4.74 -0.48
N ILE A 103 9.85 -4.08 -0.86
CA ILE A 103 10.51 -4.34 -2.14
C ILE A 103 11.20 -5.70 -2.06
N THR A 104 10.96 -6.56 -3.04
CA THR A 104 11.70 -7.82 -3.19
C THR A 104 12.85 -7.68 -4.18
N LYS A 105 12.67 -6.87 -5.23
CA LYS A 105 13.72 -6.56 -6.21
C LYS A 105 13.42 -5.25 -6.93
N ARG A 106 14.37 -4.33 -6.92
CA ARG A 106 14.31 -3.10 -7.72
C ARG A 106 15.27 -3.19 -8.90
N GLY A 107 14.74 -3.27 -10.11
CA GLY A 107 15.50 -3.20 -11.35
C GLY A 107 15.54 -1.79 -11.94
N LYS A 108 16.15 -1.67 -13.13
CA LYS A 108 16.15 -0.42 -13.89
C LYS A 108 14.75 -0.06 -14.40
N THR A 109 14.02 -1.04 -14.93
CA THR A 109 12.74 -0.86 -15.63
C THR A 109 11.55 -1.43 -14.85
N VAL A 110 11.77 -2.43 -13.99
CA VAL A 110 10.70 -3.13 -13.26
C VAL A 110 11.06 -3.23 -11.79
N CYS A 111 10.08 -2.99 -10.91
CA CYS A 111 10.18 -3.18 -9.46
C CYS A 111 9.17 -4.23 -9.00
N PHE A 112 9.63 -5.17 -8.18
CA PHE A 112 8.83 -6.23 -7.59
C PHE A 112 8.68 -5.99 -6.10
N THR A 113 7.49 -6.24 -5.58
CA THR A 113 7.15 -6.07 -4.18
C THR A 113 6.32 -7.25 -3.67
N LYS A 114 6.34 -7.43 -2.35
CA LYS A 114 5.39 -8.27 -1.62
C LYS A 114 4.61 -7.38 -0.68
N ALA A 115 3.32 -7.66 -0.51
CA ALA A 115 2.49 -6.97 0.45
C ALA A 115 1.54 -7.93 1.19
N GLU A 116 1.21 -7.55 2.40
CA GLU A 116 0.35 -8.27 3.33
C GLU A 116 -0.70 -7.31 3.87
N VAL A 117 -1.90 -7.82 4.15
CA VAL A 117 -2.94 -7.09 4.87
C VAL A 117 -3.21 -7.80 6.18
N VAL A 118 -3.14 -7.08 7.29
CA VAL A 118 -3.29 -7.62 8.64
C VAL A 118 -4.32 -6.85 9.45
N GLU A 119 -4.94 -7.52 10.43
CA GLU A 119 -5.68 -6.81 11.49
C GLU A 119 -4.69 -6.05 12.38
N THR A 120 -4.98 -4.77 12.65
CA THR A 120 -4.10 -3.92 13.46
C THR A 120 -3.92 -4.46 14.88
N ASP A 121 -5.00 -4.90 15.51
CA ASP A 121 -5.01 -5.22 16.94
C ASP A 121 -4.50 -6.64 17.22
N THR A 122 -4.68 -7.57 16.28
CA THR A 122 -4.37 -8.99 16.48
C THR A 122 -3.17 -9.48 15.68
N GLY A 123 -2.74 -8.72 14.66
CA GLY A 123 -1.70 -9.14 13.72
C GLY A 123 -2.09 -10.30 12.80
N LYS A 124 -3.37 -10.72 12.78
CA LYS A 124 -3.82 -11.80 11.90
C LYS A 124 -3.68 -11.40 10.44
N LEU A 125 -3.00 -12.25 9.66
CA LEU A 125 -2.91 -12.12 8.21
C LEU A 125 -4.27 -12.39 7.57
N LEU A 126 -4.75 -11.42 6.79
CA LEU A 126 -6.03 -11.45 6.09
C LEU A 126 -5.85 -11.77 4.61
N ALA A 127 -4.84 -11.18 3.99
CA ALA A 127 -4.53 -11.35 2.59
C ALA A 127 -3.05 -11.06 2.32
N GLU A 128 -2.53 -11.59 1.22
CA GLU A 128 -1.15 -11.37 0.78
C GLU A 128 -1.06 -11.31 -0.74
N GLY A 129 -0.02 -10.67 -1.26
CA GLY A 129 0.22 -10.68 -2.69
C GLY A 129 1.59 -10.16 -3.10
N GLU A 130 1.84 -10.32 -4.39
CA GLU A 130 3.01 -9.82 -5.09
C GLU A 130 2.54 -8.81 -6.13
N PHE A 131 3.25 -7.69 -6.24
CA PHE A 131 2.93 -6.63 -7.19
C PHE A 131 4.16 -6.26 -7.99
N THR A 132 3.96 -6.08 -9.29
CA THR A 132 4.99 -5.69 -10.24
C THR A 132 4.69 -4.29 -10.77
N PHE A 133 5.70 -3.44 -10.80
CA PHE A 133 5.59 -2.05 -11.25
C PHE A 133 6.57 -1.77 -12.37
N TYR A 134 6.13 -1.03 -13.39
CA TYR A 134 6.97 -0.48 -14.44
C TYR A 134 7.46 0.92 -14.07
N CYS A 135 8.76 1.15 -14.21
CA CYS A 135 9.39 2.46 -14.03
C CYS A 135 9.20 3.30 -15.30
N MET A 136 8.43 4.38 -15.18
CA MET A 136 8.18 5.34 -16.25
C MET A 136 9.33 6.37 -16.42
N GLY A 137 10.27 6.42 -15.48
CA GLY A 137 11.33 7.42 -15.43
C GLY A 137 11.03 8.53 -14.41
N GLU A 138 11.60 9.72 -14.64
CA GLU A 138 11.41 10.91 -13.80
C GLU A 138 10.07 11.62 -14.06
#